data_AF-A0AAD3DPG5-F1
#
_entry.id   AF-A0AAD3DPG5-F1
#
_cell.length_a   1.000
_cell.length_b   1.000
_cell.length_c   1.000
_cell.angle_alpha   90.00
_cell.angle_beta   90.00
_cell.angle_gamma   90.00
#
_symmetry.space_group_name_H-M   'P 1'
#
loop_
_entity.id
_entity.type
_entity.pdbx_description
1 polymer ?
#
loop_
_entity_poly.entity_id
_entity_poly.type
_entity_poly.pdbx_seq_one_letter_code
_entity_poly.pdbx_strand_id
1 'polypeptide(L)'
;MLSRRPASLPLSKQLAPPCFPACFRVSRYRRNLSAKAMSNYAHGLCVWPTAGALPAASSTGFLKVLPADLAQLQQWVSTSPRNLLTVIIALPHWDFRLISALTYISRTCFIVVWHPDATEDPIARIKAFEAGARMVTNDEEHLQEALRLITGVHGNGNLQCPWCGLSGLSTLELWQHQPLYHIYELDKGNVACPACSKPTSRLTRHINLTHGPAPLVDERTGVFALAIIRRPSDGKFLLVQVTGILTVESLRRGMWRRIIFLAEP
;
A
#
# COMPACT_ATOMS: atom_id res chain seq x y z
N MET A 1 -66.65 -24.14 31.28
CA MET A 1 -65.52 -23.20 31.02
C MET A 1 -64.29 -24.00 30.63
N LEU A 2 -64.04 -24.16 29.33
CA LEU A 2 -62.95 -24.99 28.79
C LEU A 2 -61.71 -24.12 28.59
N SER A 3 -60.68 -24.36 29.40
CA SER A 3 -59.36 -23.75 29.30
C SER A 3 -58.56 -24.43 28.18
N ARG A 4 -58.24 -23.69 27.11
CA ARG A 4 -57.37 -24.14 26.03
C ARG A 4 -55.91 -23.87 26.41
N ARG A 5 -55.10 -24.93 26.52
CA ARG A 5 -53.63 -24.84 26.57
C ARG A 5 -53.08 -24.59 25.15
N PRO A 6 -52.06 -23.73 24.97
CA PRO A 6 -51.40 -23.57 23.67
C PRO A 6 -50.43 -24.72 23.38
N ALA A 7 -50.37 -25.11 22.12
CA ALA A 7 -49.50 -26.16 21.59
C ALA A 7 -48.04 -25.69 21.54
N SER A 8 -47.13 -26.55 22.01
CA SER A 8 -45.69 -26.38 21.91
C SER A 8 -45.18 -26.72 20.50
N LEU A 9 -44.46 -25.79 19.87
CA LEU A 9 -43.74 -25.98 18.61
C LEU A 9 -42.50 -26.88 18.80
N PRO A 10 -42.12 -27.70 17.81
CA PRO A 10 -40.98 -28.61 17.91
C PRO A 10 -39.63 -27.87 17.77
N LEU A 11 -38.66 -28.30 18.59
CA LEU A 11 -37.26 -27.88 18.56
C LEU A 11 -36.67 -28.00 17.14
N SER A 12 -36.15 -26.89 16.63
CA SER A 12 -35.37 -26.86 15.39
C SER A 12 -34.03 -27.59 15.57
N LYS A 13 -33.70 -28.41 14.58
CA LYS A 13 -32.42 -29.11 14.46
C LYS A 13 -31.27 -28.08 14.41
N GLN A 14 -30.36 -28.15 15.39
CA GLN A 14 -29.08 -27.46 15.34
C GLN A 14 -28.23 -28.07 14.23
N LEU A 15 -28.10 -27.34 13.11
CA LEU A 15 -27.08 -27.62 12.11
C LEU A 15 -25.74 -27.12 12.67
N ALA A 16 -24.75 -28.02 12.69
CA ALA A 16 -23.38 -27.67 13.05
C ALA A 16 -22.84 -26.61 12.08
N PRO A 17 -22.15 -25.56 12.57
CA PRO A 17 -21.56 -24.55 11.70
C PRO A 17 -20.42 -25.16 10.88
N PRO A 18 -20.29 -24.79 9.60
CA PRO A 18 -19.18 -25.24 8.77
C PRO A 18 -17.85 -24.69 9.32
N CYS A 19 -16.91 -25.59 9.59
CA CYS A 19 -15.52 -25.24 9.86
C CYS A 19 -14.87 -24.71 8.59
N PHE A 20 -14.80 -23.39 8.42
CA PHE A 20 -13.95 -22.75 7.43
C PHE A 20 -12.60 -22.38 8.05
N PRO A 21 -11.46 -22.67 7.41
CA PRO A 21 -10.15 -22.27 7.91
C PRO A 21 -9.90 -20.79 7.62
N ALA A 22 -10.21 -19.92 8.59
CA ALA A 22 -9.87 -18.50 8.52
C ALA A 22 -8.44 -18.27 9.07
N CYS A 23 -7.49 -18.06 8.15
CA CYS A 23 -6.18 -17.50 8.46
C CYS A 23 -5.70 -16.62 7.29
N PHE A 24 -6.13 -15.35 7.27
CA PHE A 24 -5.36 -14.30 6.61
C PHE A 24 -4.14 -13.98 7.49
N ARG A 25 -3.12 -14.85 7.40
CA ARG A 25 -1.77 -14.30 7.37
C ARG A 25 -1.75 -13.42 6.11
N VAL A 26 -1.15 -12.22 6.17
CA VAL A 26 -0.34 -11.79 5.02
C VAL A 26 0.58 -12.98 4.86
N SER A 27 0.23 -13.93 3.98
CA SER A 27 1.04 -15.11 3.75
C SER A 27 2.38 -14.50 3.51
N ARG A 28 3.33 -14.74 4.43
CA ARG A 28 4.72 -14.43 4.20
C ARG A 28 5.02 -15.27 2.98
N TYR A 29 4.81 -14.68 1.81
CA TYR A 29 5.17 -15.24 0.54
C TYR A 29 6.69 -15.07 0.53
N ARG A 30 7.34 -15.86 1.41
CA ARG A 30 8.76 -16.14 1.41
C ARG A 30 8.93 -16.95 0.14
N ARG A 31 9.04 -16.26 -0.99
CA ARG A 31 9.75 -16.85 -2.13
C ARG A 31 11.12 -17.18 -1.58
N ASN A 32 11.48 -18.46 -1.67
CA ASN A 32 12.88 -18.81 -1.77
C ASN A 32 13.38 -18.11 -3.03
N LEU A 33 13.96 -16.91 -2.86
CA LEU A 33 14.66 -16.15 -3.90
C LEU A 33 15.99 -16.89 -4.19
N SER A 34 15.88 -18.12 -4.68
CA SER A 34 16.98 -18.98 -5.09
C SER A 34 17.25 -18.76 -6.56
N ALA A 35 17.87 -17.62 -6.86
CA ALA A 35 18.60 -17.22 -8.06
C ALA A 35 18.43 -15.70 -8.16
N LYS A 36 19.52 -14.95 -8.04
CA LYS A 36 19.55 -13.49 -8.17
C LYS A 36 19.31 -13.15 -9.64
N ALA A 37 18.07 -13.24 -10.11
CA ALA A 37 17.70 -12.74 -11.43
C ALA A 37 18.13 -11.27 -11.49
N MET A 38 18.96 -10.92 -12.47
CA MET A 38 19.40 -9.54 -12.64
C MET A 38 18.16 -8.68 -12.90
N SER A 39 17.94 -7.68 -12.06
CA SER A 39 16.89 -6.70 -12.30
C SER A 39 17.26 -5.86 -13.52
N ASN A 40 16.29 -5.62 -14.40
CA ASN A 40 16.39 -4.69 -15.51
C ASN A 40 16.30 -3.21 -15.04
N TYR A 41 15.88 -2.97 -13.80
CA TYR A 41 15.85 -1.65 -13.20
C TYR A 41 17.10 -1.39 -12.39
N ALA A 42 17.59 -0.15 -12.45
CA ALA A 42 18.59 0.33 -11.52
C ALA A 42 17.91 1.07 -10.38
N HIS A 43 18.01 0.51 -9.16
CA HIS A 43 17.44 1.10 -7.97
C HIS A 43 18.45 2.04 -7.29
N GLY A 44 18.12 3.33 -7.26
CA GLY A 44 18.90 4.36 -6.58
C GLY A 44 18.24 4.77 -5.26
N LEU A 45 19.04 4.91 -4.20
CA LEU A 45 18.58 5.39 -2.90
C LEU A 45 19.26 6.71 -2.53
N CYS A 46 18.48 7.74 -2.25
CA CYS A 46 18.97 9.02 -1.74
C CYS A 46 18.37 9.29 -0.35
N VAL A 47 19.16 9.87 0.57
CA VAL A 47 18.72 10.25 1.91
C VAL A 47 19.01 11.73 2.14
N TRP A 48 17.99 12.49 2.55
CA TRP A 48 18.07 13.93 2.70
C TRP A 48 17.72 14.38 4.13
N PRO A 49 18.54 15.21 4.79
CA PRO A 49 19.94 15.50 4.48
C PRO A 49 20.81 14.25 4.66
N THR A 50 22.04 14.26 4.13
CA THR A 50 23.02 13.15 4.28
C THR A 50 23.36 12.81 5.75
N ALA A 51 22.90 13.62 6.71
CA ALA A 51 23.20 13.54 8.13
C ALA A 51 22.11 12.77 8.90
N GLY A 52 22.11 11.45 8.73
CA GLY A 52 21.31 10.53 9.52
C GLY A 52 21.58 9.12 9.02
N ALA A 53 22.23 8.29 9.83
CA ALA A 53 22.47 6.91 9.45
C ALA A 53 21.11 6.22 9.32
N LEU A 54 20.65 5.97 8.10
CA LEU A 54 19.69 4.90 7.88
C LEU A 54 20.28 3.63 8.53
N PRO A 55 19.45 2.79 9.15
CA PRO A 55 19.88 1.48 9.59
C PRO A 55 20.62 0.80 8.44
N ALA A 56 21.81 0.26 8.69
CA ALA A 56 22.66 -0.31 7.64
C ALA A 56 21.94 -1.41 6.82
N ALA A 57 20.94 -2.07 7.43
CA ALA A 57 20.09 -3.06 6.77
C ALA A 57 19.25 -2.50 5.61
N SER A 58 18.93 -1.21 5.62
CA SER A 58 17.97 -0.57 4.70
C SER A 58 18.50 -0.32 3.29
N SER A 59 19.82 -0.36 3.10
CA SER A 59 20.43 -0.17 1.78
C SER A 59 20.53 -1.48 0.98
N THR A 60 20.27 -2.63 1.61
CA THR A 60 20.41 -3.95 1.00
C THR A 60 19.41 -4.12 -0.15
N GLY A 61 19.89 -4.11 -1.39
CA GLY A 61 19.06 -4.27 -2.60
C GLY A 61 19.10 -3.06 -3.54
N PHE A 62 19.55 -1.89 -3.08
CA PHE A 62 19.82 -0.75 -3.94
C PHE A 62 21.18 -0.90 -4.63
N LEU A 63 21.22 -0.58 -5.92
CA LEU A 63 22.47 -0.65 -6.69
C LEU A 63 23.42 0.49 -6.34
N LYS A 64 22.86 1.66 -6.00
CA LYS A 64 23.64 2.87 -5.78
C LYS A 64 22.99 3.73 -4.71
N VAL A 65 23.79 4.15 -3.73
CA VAL A 65 23.44 5.28 -2.85
C VAL A 65 23.81 6.56 -3.61
N LEU A 66 22.83 7.43 -3.78
CA LEU A 66 22.93 8.67 -4.54
C LEU A 66 23.11 9.86 -3.59
N PRO A 67 23.80 10.91 -4.04
CA PRO A 67 23.98 12.12 -3.23
C PRO A 67 22.67 12.89 -3.11
N ALA A 68 22.53 13.60 -1.98
CA ALA A 68 21.47 14.54 -1.70
C ALA A 68 21.66 15.85 -2.50
N ASP A 69 21.62 15.74 -3.83
CA ASP A 69 21.77 16.86 -4.77
C ASP A 69 20.80 16.73 -5.96
N LEU A 70 19.97 17.75 -6.18
CA LEU A 70 18.89 17.68 -7.16
C LEU A 70 19.41 17.55 -8.59
N ALA A 71 20.50 18.23 -8.93
CA ALA A 71 21.08 18.17 -10.27
C ALA A 71 21.63 16.77 -10.58
N GLN A 72 22.33 16.16 -9.63
CA GLN A 72 22.84 14.79 -9.76
C GLN A 72 21.72 13.75 -9.81
N LEU A 73 20.66 13.92 -9.03
CA LEU A 73 19.48 13.05 -9.12
C LEU A 73 18.79 13.17 -10.48
N GLN A 74 18.61 14.39 -10.98
CA GLN A 74 18.03 14.63 -12.30
C GLN A 74 18.88 14.02 -13.41
N GLN A 75 20.20 14.18 -13.33
CA GLN A 75 21.13 13.55 -14.26
C GLN A 75 21.04 12.02 -14.18
N TRP A 76 20.99 11.45 -12.98
CA TRP A 76 20.88 10.00 -12.83
C TRP A 76 19.58 9.47 -13.44
N VAL A 77 18.43 10.09 -13.16
CA VAL A 77 17.15 9.68 -13.76
C VAL A 77 17.17 9.80 -15.29
N SER A 78 17.78 10.85 -15.84
CA SER A 78 17.79 11.06 -17.30
C SER A 78 18.69 10.09 -18.06
N THR A 79 19.67 9.45 -17.39
CA THR A 79 20.54 8.45 -18.05
C THR A 79 19.78 7.20 -18.51
N SER A 80 18.65 6.86 -17.89
CA SER A 80 17.85 5.71 -18.30
C SER A 80 16.40 5.81 -17.77
N PRO A 81 15.39 5.53 -18.61
CA PRO A 81 14.00 5.46 -18.16
C PRO A 81 13.74 4.27 -17.20
N ARG A 82 14.71 3.36 -17.05
CA ARG A 82 14.68 2.22 -16.12
C ARG A 82 15.36 2.53 -14.78
N ASN A 83 15.76 3.77 -14.55
CA ASN A 83 16.29 4.18 -13.26
C ASN A 83 15.12 4.49 -12.32
N LEU A 84 14.99 3.69 -11.27
CA LEU A 84 13.98 3.84 -10.22
C LEU A 84 14.59 4.55 -9.02
N LEU A 85 14.16 5.79 -8.80
CA LEU A 85 14.66 6.62 -7.71
C LEU A 85 13.77 6.43 -6.47
N THR A 86 14.39 6.08 -5.35
CA THR A 86 13.77 6.16 -4.02
C THR A 86 14.48 7.24 -3.22
N VAL A 87 13.72 8.20 -2.70
CA VAL A 87 14.26 9.30 -1.89
C VAL A 87 13.62 9.27 -0.51
N ILE A 88 14.46 9.24 0.51
CA ILE A 88 14.06 9.33 1.90
C ILE A 88 14.41 10.74 2.37
N ILE A 89 13.41 11.50 2.80
CA ILE A 89 13.57 12.82 3.39
C ILE A 89 13.33 12.68 4.89
N ALA A 90 14.38 12.90 5.66
CA ALA A 90 14.46 12.75 7.09
C ALA A 90 14.76 14.10 7.78
N LEU A 91 14.77 14.08 9.11
CA LEU A 91 15.07 15.21 9.99
C LEU A 91 16.42 15.90 9.68
N PRO A 92 16.58 17.20 10.00
CA PRO A 92 15.62 18.08 10.68
C PRO A 92 14.79 18.97 9.74
N HIS A 93 15.00 18.91 8.42
CA HIS A 93 14.42 19.87 7.48
C HIS A 93 13.79 19.17 6.28
N TRP A 94 12.57 18.66 6.48
CA TRP A 94 11.73 18.26 5.37
C TRP A 94 11.02 19.50 4.81
N ASP A 95 11.24 19.78 3.53
CA ASP A 95 10.68 20.94 2.82
C ASP A 95 9.76 20.44 1.70
N PHE A 96 8.52 20.93 1.67
CA PHE A 96 7.57 20.62 0.61
C PHE A 96 8.09 21.02 -0.77
N ARG A 97 8.89 22.09 -0.88
CA ARG A 97 9.51 22.50 -2.14
C ARG A 97 10.49 21.44 -2.66
N LEU A 98 11.25 20.81 -1.76
CA LEU A 98 12.14 19.71 -2.12
C LEU A 98 11.34 18.50 -2.61
N ILE A 99 10.26 18.12 -1.92
CA ILE A 99 9.37 17.02 -2.34
C ILE A 99 8.85 17.30 -3.75
N SER A 100 8.30 18.49 -3.99
CA SER A 100 7.77 18.87 -5.30
C SER A 100 8.84 18.91 -6.39
N ALA A 101 10.05 19.38 -6.08
CA ALA A 101 11.17 19.35 -7.02
C ALA A 101 11.56 17.91 -7.40
N LEU A 102 11.61 16.99 -6.42
CA LEU A 102 11.87 15.57 -6.66
C LEU A 102 10.78 14.91 -7.50
N THR A 103 9.51 15.25 -7.27
CA THR A 103 8.39 14.77 -8.09
C THR A 103 8.45 15.30 -9.53
N TYR A 104 8.96 16.52 -9.73
CA TYR A 104 9.18 17.10 -11.05
C TYR A 104 10.31 16.40 -11.82
N ILE A 105 11.36 15.94 -11.12
CA ILE A 105 12.45 15.17 -11.73
C ILE A 105 11.93 13.86 -12.34
N SER A 106 11.07 13.14 -11.61
CA SER A 106 10.42 11.94 -12.14
C SER A 106 9.11 11.61 -11.46
N ARG A 107 8.11 11.25 -12.28
CA ARG A 107 6.84 10.66 -11.79
C ARG A 107 7.00 9.25 -11.23
N THR A 108 8.10 8.57 -11.53
CA THR A 108 8.44 7.24 -11.01
C THR A 108 9.24 7.30 -9.70
N CYS A 109 9.53 8.50 -9.19
CA CYS A 109 10.22 8.67 -7.92
C CYS A 109 9.32 8.24 -6.76
N PHE A 110 9.85 7.39 -5.88
CA PHE A 110 9.19 7.03 -4.63
C PHE A 110 9.76 7.87 -3.49
N ILE A 111 9.00 8.87 -3.04
CA ILE A 111 9.44 9.79 -2.00
C ILE A 111 8.82 9.37 -0.66
N VAL A 112 9.68 9.13 0.32
CA VAL A 112 9.30 8.82 1.71
C VAL A 112 9.67 9.99 2.60
N VAL A 113 8.69 10.53 3.32
CA VAL A 113 8.94 11.45 4.43
C VAL A 113 9.05 10.61 5.70
N TRP A 114 10.26 10.51 6.25
CA TRP A 114 10.52 9.78 7.49
C TRP A 114 10.68 10.76 8.65
N HIS A 115 9.55 11.11 9.30
CA HIS A 115 9.50 12.19 10.29
C HIS A 115 8.39 11.98 11.34
N PRO A 116 8.67 12.10 12.66
CA PRO A 116 7.67 11.94 13.72
C PRO A 116 6.53 12.96 13.60
N ASP A 117 6.85 14.25 13.49
CA ASP A 117 5.80 15.29 13.41
C ASP A 117 4.93 15.16 12.16
N ALA A 118 5.49 14.83 10.99
CA ALA A 118 4.70 14.58 9.78
C ALA A 118 3.72 13.40 9.97
N THR A 119 4.05 12.46 10.86
CA THR A 119 3.21 11.29 11.17
C THR A 119 2.14 11.62 12.23
N GLU A 120 2.39 12.56 13.14
CA GLU A 120 1.42 12.95 14.19
C GLU A 120 0.53 14.13 13.79
N ASP A 121 1.00 15.02 12.91
CA ASP A 121 0.23 16.16 12.40
C ASP A 121 -0.48 15.81 11.08
N PRO A 122 -1.82 15.71 11.06
CA PRO A 122 -2.57 15.41 9.84
C PRO A 122 -2.42 16.49 8.76
N ILE A 123 -2.27 17.76 9.12
CA ILE A 123 -2.11 18.85 8.15
C ILE A 123 -0.77 18.72 7.44
N ALA A 124 0.31 18.52 8.21
CA ALA A 124 1.63 18.30 7.66
C ALA A 124 1.66 17.09 6.72
N ARG A 125 1.02 15.99 7.12
CA ARG A 125 0.92 14.76 6.32
C ARG A 125 0.20 14.97 4.99
N ILE A 126 -0.95 15.66 5.00
CA ILE A 126 -1.71 15.99 3.80
C ILE A 126 -0.84 16.84 2.86
N LYS A 127 -0.20 17.88 3.38
CA LYS A 127 0.73 18.71 2.60
C LYS A 127 1.90 17.91 2.02
N ALA A 128 2.40 16.90 2.73
CA ALA A 128 3.44 16.01 2.23
C ALA A 128 2.98 15.25 0.98
N PHE A 129 1.77 14.68 1.02
CA PHE A 129 1.18 13.94 -0.09
C PHE A 129 0.85 14.87 -1.27
N GLU A 130 0.28 16.05 -1.01
CA GLU A 130 0.04 17.09 -2.03
C GLU A 130 1.34 17.54 -2.69
N ALA A 131 2.44 17.63 -1.93
CA ALA A 131 3.74 17.98 -2.45
C ALA A 131 4.38 16.86 -3.30
N GLY A 132 3.87 15.63 -3.21
CA GLY A 132 4.29 14.48 -4.02
C GLY A 132 4.92 13.31 -3.25
N ALA A 133 4.89 13.32 -1.91
CA ALA A 133 5.27 12.16 -1.11
C ALA A 133 4.36 10.96 -1.44
N ARG A 134 4.93 9.76 -1.42
CA ARG A 134 4.18 8.50 -1.59
C ARG A 134 4.01 7.76 -0.27
N MET A 135 4.79 8.11 0.73
CA MET A 135 4.73 7.55 2.06
C MET A 135 5.16 8.60 3.10
N VAL A 136 4.45 8.64 4.23
CA VAL A 136 4.85 9.37 5.44
C VAL A 136 4.86 8.39 6.59
N THR A 137 5.99 8.23 7.26
CA THR A 137 6.15 7.29 8.38
C THR A 137 7.15 7.85 9.39
N ASN A 138 7.13 7.35 10.61
CA ASN A 138 8.24 7.42 11.57
C ASN A 138 8.69 6.02 12.02
N ASP A 139 8.01 4.98 11.54
CA ASP A 139 8.24 3.58 11.85
C ASP A 139 9.28 2.99 10.88
N GLU A 140 10.35 2.42 11.46
CA GLU A 140 11.46 1.82 10.72
C GLU A 140 11.05 0.53 9.99
N GLU A 141 10.21 -0.31 10.60
CA GLU A 141 9.78 -1.59 10.00
C GLU A 141 8.93 -1.32 8.75
N HIS A 142 8.03 -0.34 8.82
CA HIS A 142 7.25 0.10 7.67
C HIS A 142 8.14 0.64 6.55
N LEU A 143 9.16 1.44 6.89
CA LEU A 143 10.14 1.91 5.91
C LEU A 143 10.87 0.74 5.25
N GLN A 144 11.37 -0.23 6.03
CA GLN A 144 12.03 -1.42 5.48
C GLN A 144 11.14 -2.19 4.53
N GLU A 145 9.89 -2.40 4.90
CA GLU A 145 8.94 -3.14 4.07
C GLU A 145 8.68 -2.42 2.74
N ALA A 146 8.51 -1.10 2.76
CA ALA A 146 8.36 -0.30 1.54
C ALA A 146 9.60 -0.42 0.64
N LEU A 147 10.81 -0.26 1.19
CA LEU A 147 12.07 -0.40 0.45
C LEU A 147 12.23 -1.80 -0.16
N ARG A 148 11.84 -2.85 0.58
CA ARG A 148 11.85 -4.24 0.12
C ARG A 148 10.87 -4.46 -1.04
N LEU A 149 9.68 -3.85 -0.99
CA LEU A 149 8.71 -3.92 -2.08
C LEU A 149 9.22 -3.22 -3.34
N ILE A 150 9.83 -2.03 -3.20
CA ILE A 150 10.38 -1.26 -4.34
C ILE A 150 11.52 -2.03 -5.02
N THR A 151 12.50 -2.48 -4.24
CA THR A 151 13.66 -3.24 -4.75
C THR A 151 13.28 -4.64 -5.26
N GLY A 152 12.11 -5.15 -4.88
CA GLY A 152 11.54 -6.38 -5.41
C GLY A 152 11.00 -6.27 -6.84
N VAL A 153 10.95 -5.06 -7.41
CA VAL A 153 10.56 -4.85 -8.81
C VAL A 153 11.77 -5.10 -9.72
N HIS A 154 11.64 -6.07 -10.62
CA HIS A 154 12.69 -6.55 -11.50
C HIS A 154 12.61 -5.97 -12.91
N GLY A 155 11.43 -5.64 -13.42
CA GLY A 155 11.30 -5.04 -14.76
C GLY A 155 11.44 -6.04 -15.91
N ASN A 156 10.97 -7.27 -15.69
CA ASN A 156 11.08 -8.37 -16.64
C ASN A 156 9.78 -8.62 -17.44
N GLY A 157 8.78 -7.74 -17.30
CA GLY A 157 7.54 -7.81 -18.07
C GLY A 157 7.51 -6.87 -19.27
N ASN A 158 6.33 -6.70 -19.83
CA ASN A 158 6.06 -5.91 -21.02
C ASN A 158 4.95 -4.86 -20.81
N LEU A 159 4.45 -4.72 -19.58
CA LEU A 159 3.40 -3.76 -19.26
C LEU A 159 3.99 -2.40 -18.96
N GLN A 160 3.17 -1.38 -19.22
CA GLN A 160 3.44 0.00 -18.86
C GLN A 160 2.42 0.47 -17.82
N CYS A 161 2.90 1.10 -16.75
CA CYS A 161 2.04 1.76 -15.78
C CYS A 161 1.33 2.94 -16.46
N PRO A 162 0.00 3.00 -16.44
CA PRO A 162 -0.74 4.03 -17.15
C PRO A 162 -0.63 5.40 -16.44
N TRP A 163 -0.25 5.46 -15.17
CA TRP A 163 -0.13 6.71 -14.41
C TRP A 163 1.23 7.40 -14.59
N CYS A 164 2.33 6.69 -14.36
CA CYS A 164 3.69 7.25 -14.46
C CYS A 164 4.45 6.88 -15.73
N GLY A 165 3.93 5.97 -16.57
CA GLY A 165 4.61 5.52 -17.78
C GLY A 165 5.75 4.52 -17.57
N LEU A 166 5.98 4.06 -16.32
CA LEU A 166 7.00 3.04 -16.02
C LEU A 166 6.73 1.75 -16.82
N SER A 167 7.65 1.40 -17.71
CA SER A 167 7.53 0.25 -18.61
C SER A 167 8.41 -0.91 -18.18
N GLY A 168 8.07 -2.13 -18.60
CA GLY A 168 8.79 -3.34 -18.24
C GLY A 168 8.17 -4.08 -17.05
N LEU A 169 6.98 -3.69 -16.61
CA LEU A 169 6.30 -4.32 -15.48
C LEU A 169 5.68 -5.65 -15.92
N SER A 170 5.80 -6.69 -15.11
CA SER A 170 4.93 -7.85 -15.16
C SER A 170 3.55 -7.53 -14.58
N THR A 171 2.57 -8.40 -14.80
CA THR A 171 1.22 -8.25 -14.22
C THR A 171 1.26 -8.08 -12.70
N LEU A 172 2.07 -8.89 -12.02
CA LEU A 172 2.21 -8.81 -10.57
C LEU A 172 2.92 -7.52 -10.13
N GLU A 173 3.99 -7.11 -10.82
CA GLU A 173 4.69 -5.86 -10.49
C GLU A 173 3.79 -4.65 -10.74
N LEU A 174 2.97 -4.65 -11.80
CA LEU A 174 1.96 -3.61 -12.01
C LEU A 174 0.94 -3.57 -10.87
N TRP A 175 0.47 -4.73 -10.41
CA TRP A 175 -0.44 -4.84 -9.27
C TRP A 175 0.20 -4.32 -7.98
N GLN A 176 1.47 -4.60 -7.70
CA GLN A 176 2.18 -4.08 -6.52
C GLN A 176 2.49 -2.59 -6.64
N HIS A 177 2.83 -2.14 -7.84
CA HIS A 177 3.23 -0.76 -8.13
C HIS A 177 2.05 0.21 -7.97
N GLN A 178 0.86 -0.16 -8.42
CA GLN A 178 -0.31 0.73 -8.41
C GLN A 178 -0.66 1.29 -7.01
N PRO A 179 -0.92 0.47 -5.97
CA PRO A 179 -1.29 0.98 -4.65
C PRO A 179 -0.11 1.67 -3.95
N LEU A 180 1.13 1.30 -4.31
CA LEU A 180 2.31 1.89 -3.71
C LEU A 180 2.57 3.31 -4.26
N TYR A 181 2.47 3.50 -5.57
CA TYR A 181 2.84 4.77 -6.22
C TYR A 181 1.66 5.70 -6.50
N HIS A 182 0.43 5.19 -6.63
CA HIS A 182 -0.68 5.93 -7.22
C HIS A 182 -1.96 5.95 -6.35
N ILE A 183 -1.84 5.65 -5.05
CA ILE A 183 -2.99 5.64 -4.13
C ILE A 183 -3.72 7.00 -4.04
N TYR A 184 -3.01 8.11 -4.28
CA TYR A 184 -3.57 9.47 -4.23
C TYR A 184 -3.91 10.04 -5.61
N GLU A 185 -3.68 9.28 -6.69
CA GLU A 185 -4.03 9.73 -8.03
C GLU A 185 -5.46 9.35 -8.39
N LEU A 186 -6.12 10.21 -9.17
CA LEU A 186 -7.46 9.92 -9.66
C LEU A 186 -7.46 8.62 -10.47
N ASP A 187 -8.47 7.80 -10.23
CA ASP A 187 -8.65 6.57 -11.01
C ASP A 187 -8.90 6.91 -12.48
N LYS A 188 -8.38 6.06 -13.37
CA LYS A 188 -8.56 6.22 -14.80
C LYS A 188 -9.80 5.45 -15.24
N GLY A 189 -10.82 6.20 -15.65
CA GLY A 189 -12.02 5.66 -16.29
C GLY A 189 -11.91 5.59 -17.80
N ASN A 190 -12.68 4.69 -18.41
CA ASN A 190 -12.79 4.51 -19.86
C ASN A 190 -11.46 4.21 -20.57
N VAL A 191 -10.58 3.48 -19.88
CA VAL A 191 -9.30 3.02 -20.41
C VAL A 191 -9.27 1.50 -20.45
N ALA A 192 -8.52 0.94 -21.40
CA ALA A 192 -8.24 -0.49 -21.43
C ALA A 192 -7.19 -0.84 -20.37
N CYS A 193 -7.42 -1.91 -19.62
CA CYS A 193 -6.43 -2.41 -18.68
C CYS A 193 -5.19 -2.91 -19.44
N PRO A 194 -3.96 -2.46 -19.09
CA PRO A 194 -2.76 -2.90 -19.80
C PRO A 194 -2.49 -4.41 -19.65
N ALA A 195 -2.97 -5.05 -18.58
CA ALA A 195 -2.71 -6.47 -18.33
C ALA A 195 -3.66 -7.43 -19.09
N CYS A 196 -4.87 -7.00 -19.44
CA CYS A 196 -5.86 -7.88 -20.09
C CYS A 196 -6.67 -7.23 -21.23
N SER A 197 -6.37 -5.98 -21.56
CA SER A 197 -7.03 -5.17 -22.59
C SER A 197 -8.53 -4.94 -22.41
N LYS A 198 -9.13 -5.35 -21.28
CA LYS A 198 -10.55 -5.13 -21.00
C LYS A 198 -10.80 -3.65 -20.70
N PRO A 199 -11.83 -3.02 -21.29
CA PRO A 199 -12.22 -1.66 -20.92
C PRO A 199 -12.75 -1.66 -19.48
N THR A 200 -12.39 -0.64 -18.72
CA THR A 200 -12.87 -0.46 -17.34
C THR A 200 -13.17 0.99 -17.04
N SER A 201 -14.20 1.22 -16.22
CA SER A 201 -14.54 2.54 -15.67
C SER A 201 -13.72 2.89 -14.43
N ARG A 202 -13.04 1.91 -13.81
CA ARG A 202 -12.21 2.05 -12.62
C ARG A 202 -10.98 1.15 -12.71
N LEU A 203 -9.89 1.68 -13.27
CA LEU A 203 -8.71 0.89 -13.58
C LEU A 203 -7.98 0.39 -12.33
N THR A 204 -7.83 1.24 -11.32
CA THR A 204 -7.24 0.89 -10.03
C THR A 204 -7.93 -0.33 -9.43
N ARG A 205 -9.26 -0.27 -9.32
CA ARG A 205 -10.06 -1.36 -8.76
C ARG A 205 -9.96 -2.63 -9.61
N HIS A 206 -10.03 -2.50 -10.94
CA HIS A 206 -9.90 -3.64 -11.84
C HIS A 206 -8.56 -4.37 -11.67
N ILE A 207 -7.45 -3.64 -11.61
CA ILE A 207 -6.10 -4.20 -11.41
C ILE A 207 -6.04 -4.93 -10.07
N ASN A 208 -6.49 -4.29 -8.98
CA ASN A 208 -6.40 -4.86 -7.64
C ASN A 208 -7.21 -6.15 -7.48
N LEU A 209 -8.39 -6.24 -8.10
CA LEU A 209 -9.26 -7.42 -7.98
C LEU A 209 -8.88 -8.54 -8.94
N THR A 210 -8.44 -8.22 -10.17
CA THR A 210 -8.31 -9.22 -11.24
C THR A 210 -6.88 -9.75 -11.40
N HIS A 211 -5.88 -8.92 -11.10
CA HIS A 211 -4.47 -9.16 -11.45
C HIS A 211 -3.56 -9.36 -10.24
N GLY A 212 -4.13 -9.42 -9.03
CA GLY A 212 -3.41 -9.79 -7.82
C GLY A 212 -2.96 -11.26 -7.81
N PRO A 213 -2.13 -11.67 -6.84
CA PRO A 213 -1.64 -13.05 -6.71
C PRO A 213 -2.78 -14.05 -6.49
N ALA A 214 -3.90 -13.60 -5.94
CA ALA A 214 -5.15 -14.34 -5.85
C ALA A 214 -6.27 -13.40 -6.31
N PRO A 215 -6.86 -13.60 -7.50
CA PRO A 215 -7.98 -12.79 -7.95
C PRO A 215 -9.12 -12.83 -6.94
N LEU A 216 -9.69 -11.66 -6.65
CA LEU A 216 -10.78 -11.49 -5.70
C LEU A 216 -12.09 -11.25 -6.47
N VAL A 217 -13.16 -11.87 -5.98
CA VAL A 217 -14.52 -11.53 -6.41
C VAL A 217 -15.00 -10.41 -5.51
N ASP A 218 -15.34 -9.27 -6.11
CA ASP A 218 -15.89 -8.14 -5.38
C ASP A 218 -17.38 -8.34 -5.15
N GLU A 219 -17.72 -8.86 -3.98
CA GLU A 219 -19.09 -8.98 -3.51
C GLU A 219 -19.53 -7.68 -2.85
N ARG A 220 -20.14 -6.78 -3.64
CA ARG A 220 -20.80 -5.59 -3.10
C ARG A 220 -22.06 -6.00 -2.36
N THR A 221 -21.96 -6.12 -1.04
CA THR A 221 -23.12 -6.35 -0.18
C THR A 221 -23.99 -5.10 0.01
N GLY A 222 -23.49 -3.92 -0.40
CA GLY A 222 -24.14 -2.63 -0.13
C GLY A 222 -24.05 -2.17 1.32
N VAL A 223 -23.34 -2.93 2.17
CA VAL A 223 -23.15 -2.62 3.59
C VAL A 223 -21.79 -1.96 3.78
N PHE A 224 -21.78 -0.77 4.39
CA PHE A 224 -20.56 -0.15 4.91
C PHE A 224 -20.56 -0.24 6.44
N ALA A 225 -19.37 -0.34 7.03
CA ALA A 225 -19.19 -0.18 8.47
C ALA A 225 -18.37 1.06 8.75
N LEU A 226 -18.68 1.74 9.85
CA LEU A 226 -17.83 2.76 10.44
C LEU A 226 -17.15 2.14 11.67
N ALA A 227 -15.83 2.03 11.63
CA ALA A 227 -15.05 1.67 12.79
C ALA A 227 -14.61 2.95 13.51
N ILE A 228 -15.04 3.11 14.77
CA ILE A 228 -14.61 4.21 15.64
C ILE A 228 -13.67 3.64 16.69
N ILE A 229 -12.41 4.07 16.67
CA ILE A 229 -11.41 3.65 17.64
C ILE A 229 -11.04 4.86 18.50
N ARG A 230 -11.19 4.74 19.82
CA ARG A 230 -10.72 5.75 20.77
C ARG A 230 -9.36 5.34 21.31
N ARG A 231 -8.34 6.18 21.12
CA ARG A 231 -7.00 5.97 21.67
C ARG A 231 -7.03 6.31 23.18
N PRO A 232 -6.71 5.36 24.09
CA PRO A 232 -6.86 5.61 25.53
C PRO A 232 -5.94 6.69 26.08
N SER A 233 -4.72 6.83 25.52
CA SER A 233 -3.69 7.71 26.05
C SER A 233 -4.03 9.20 25.93
N ASP A 234 -4.74 9.61 24.89
CA ASP A 234 -5.08 11.01 24.62
C ASP A 234 -6.56 11.25 24.28
N GLY A 235 -7.38 10.19 24.31
CA GLY A 235 -8.82 10.27 24.06
C GLY A 235 -9.22 10.59 22.63
N LYS A 236 -8.28 10.66 21.67
CA LYS A 236 -8.58 10.96 20.26
C LYS A 236 -9.34 9.80 19.59
N PHE A 237 -10.14 10.14 18.58
CA PHE A 237 -10.90 9.17 17.80
C PHE A 237 -10.31 9.02 16.39
N LEU A 238 -10.21 7.78 15.93
CA LEU A 238 -10.00 7.43 14.53
C LEU A 238 -11.32 6.89 13.98
N LEU A 239 -11.85 7.53 12.94
CA LEU A 239 -13.00 7.05 12.18
C LEU A 239 -12.49 6.43 10.88
N VAL A 240 -12.78 5.15 10.68
CA VAL A 240 -12.45 4.45 9.43
C VAL A 240 -13.75 4.00 8.78
N GLN A 241 -14.01 4.46 7.57
CA GLN A 241 -15.04 3.88 6.72
C GLN A 241 -14.47 2.61 6.08
N VAL A 242 -15.16 1.50 6.31
CA VAL A 242 -14.79 0.18 5.78
C VAL A 242 -15.80 -0.17 4.70
N THR A 243 -15.34 -0.23 3.45
CA THR A 243 -16.12 -0.73 2.32
C THR A 243 -15.86 -2.22 2.16
N GLY A 244 -16.90 -3.03 2.36
CA GLY A 244 -16.80 -4.50 2.34
C GLY A 244 -16.46 -5.10 3.71
N ILE A 245 -17.50 -5.57 4.42
CA ILE A 245 -17.32 -6.38 5.63
C ILE A 245 -16.99 -7.81 5.17
N LEU A 246 -15.74 -8.23 5.27
CA LEU A 246 -15.38 -9.64 5.03
C LEU A 246 -15.58 -10.51 6.27
N THR A 247 -15.52 -9.98 7.50
CA THR A 247 -16.00 -10.67 8.72
C THR A 247 -15.94 -9.75 9.96
N VAL A 248 -16.94 -9.83 10.84
CA VAL A 248 -16.89 -9.27 12.20
C VAL A 248 -16.90 -10.44 13.18
N GLU A 249 -15.75 -10.78 13.77
CA GLU A 249 -15.74 -11.70 14.92
C GLU A 249 -15.88 -10.90 16.22
N SER A 250 -17.01 -11.11 16.90
CA SER A 250 -17.33 -10.56 18.20
C SER A 250 -16.64 -11.33 19.34
N LEU A 251 -16.31 -10.60 20.40
CA LEU A 251 -15.54 -11.02 21.56
C LEU A 251 -16.33 -12.01 22.47
N ARG A 252 -15.66 -13.08 22.92
CA ARG A 252 -15.90 -13.69 24.24
C ARG A 252 -14.59 -13.60 25.04
N ARG A 253 -14.64 -13.05 26.26
CA ARG A 253 -13.59 -13.12 27.31
C ARG A 253 -12.31 -12.27 27.14
N GLY A 254 -12.42 -11.00 26.78
CA GLY A 254 -11.39 -10.00 27.13
C GLY A 254 -10.06 -10.03 26.36
N MET A 255 -9.93 -10.77 25.25
CA MET A 255 -8.76 -10.69 24.37
C MET A 255 -9.12 -10.09 23.01
N TRP A 256 -8.38 -9.06 22.60
CA TRP A 256 -8.45 -8.47 21.27
C TRP A 256 -7.91 -9.44 20.21
N ARG A 257 -8.70 -9.74 19.17
CA ARG A 257 -8.19 -10.32 17.93
C ARG A 257 -8.12 -9.23 16.86
N ARG A 258 -7.02 -9.22 16.10
CA ARG A 258 -6.72 -8.24 15.04
C ARG A 258 -7.89 -8.13 14.07
N ILE A 259 -8.35 -6.92 13.82
CA ILE A 259 -9.28 -6.61 12.74
C ILE A 259 -8.46 -6.05 11.58
N ILE A 260 -8.51 -6.71 10.42
CA ILE A 260 -7.89 -6.24 9.19
C ILE A 260 -9.00 -5.60 8.37
N PHE A 261 -8.89 -4.30 8.12
CA PHE A 261 -9.79 -3.57 7.24
C PHE A 261 -9.11 -3.35 5.90
N LEU A 262 -9.82 -3.62 4.80
CA LEU A 262 -9.49 -3.06 3.50
C LEU A 262 -10.22 -1.72 3.44
N ALA A 263 -9.47 -0.61 3.54
CA ALA A 263 -10.00 0.70 3.24
C ALA A 263 -9.60 1.03 1.79
N GLU A 264 -10.58 1.33 0.93
CA GLU A 264 -10.30 2.16 -0.25
C GLU A 264 -10.11 3.60 0.26
N PRO A 265 -9.08 4.35 -0.20
CA PRO A 265 -8.94 5.77 0.09
C PRO A 265 -10.09 6.60 -0.53
#